data_AF-A0A2G2AKX2-F1
#
_entry.id   AF-A0A2G2AKX2-F1
#
_cell.length_a   1.000
_cell.length_b   1.000
_cell.length_c   1.000
_cell.angle_alpha   90.00
_cell.angle_beta   90.00
_cell.angle_gamma   90.00
#
_symmetry.space_group_name_H-M   'P 1'
#
loop_
_entity.id
_entity.type
_entity.pdbx_description
1 polymer ?
#
loop_
_entity_poly.entity_id
_entity_poly.type
_entity_poly.pdbx_seq_one_letter_code
_entity_poly.pdbx_strand_id
1 'polypeptide(L)'
;MLDISKSIELLNEDDIVDNLFHYDYNTKHLLSLIAKGMEEDDPSFMSSFRSFEGEVFENFVYEKLLRYAESSDEIDKFILKGYHQNRFKSHPNTLSISEKQQIVYRTKSREISEFDAMFITKDRELYFVEMTLVKSVLKLRKRLRKKKALLEIIFPDYKIKALIILNDGATGVKQFPPYCKVWFTREFSAKHVLEYIRNSQAKKLRAKEIINSKKMLEAHKLKVYPFRYYNTMTWITKTLRAHKKHVLDMHFLMNSKVQRYHNLYNKLYIGFLNMDVAAPMLHLEEGEYKEDTRVVIAIEKKHSDEIILTYYIQKTRKNLYLYVFDEEGKLSKEKKDPYGITVTEVYHSNKMMDESYVLQIADIKKIKKLLKTSYLNSI
;
A
#
# COMPACT_ATOMS: atom_id res chain seq x y z
N MET A 1 -25.18 -10.64 -2.98
CA MET A 1 -23.80 -11.14 -2.86
C MET A 1 -23.14 -10.81 -4.20
N LEU A 2 -22.05 -10.02 -4.20
CA LEU A 2 -21.42 -9.54 -5.43
C LEU A 2 -20.77 -10.67 -6.23
N ASP A 3 -21.43 -11.19 -7.24
CA ASP A 3 -20.89 -12.25 -8.08
C ASP A 3 -20.29 -11.69 -9.38
N ILE A 4 -19.22 -12.35 -9.84
CA ILE A 4 -18.49 -11.93 -11.03
C ILE A 4 -19.41 -12.03 -12.25
N SER A 5 -19.37 -11.04 -13.15
CA SER A 5 -20.08 -11.13 -14.42
C SER A 5 -19.27 -11.95 -15.42
N LYS A 6 -19.96 -12.64 -16.35
CA LYS A 6 -19.29 -13.36 -17.46
C LYS A 6 -18.38 -12.45 -18.28
N SER A 7 -18.72 -11.17 -18.42
CA SER A 7 -17.91 -10.21 -19.15
C SER A 7 -16.54 -9.97 -18.48
N ILE A 8 -16.50 -9.89 -17.14
CA ILE A 8 -15.24 -9.77 -16.38
C ILE A 8 -14.49 -11.10 -16.38
N GLU A 9 -15.19 -12.20 -16.07
CA GLU A 9 -14.60 -13.55 -16.00
C GLU A 9 -13.89 -13.94 -17.31
N LEU A 10 -14.55 -13.71 -18.44
CA LEU A 10 -14.08 -14.07 -19.77
C LEU A 10 -13.20 -13.00 -20.41
N LEU A 11 -13.01 -11.84 -19.76
CA LEU A 11 -12.29 -10.69 -20.30
C LEU A 11 -12.80 -10.25 -21.67
N ASN A 12 -14.11 -10.30 -21.91
CA ASN A 12 -14.71 -9.78 -23.14
C ASN A 12 -14.46 -8.26 -23.20
N GLU A 13 -14.08 -7.68 -24.34
CA GLU A 13 -13.75 -6.25 -24.46
C GLU A 13 -14.77 -5.40 -25.23
N ASP A 14 -15.80 -6.01 -25.83
CA ASP A 14 -16.66 -5.43 -26.88
C ASP A 14 -17.29 -4.07 -26.51
N ASP A 15 -17.70 -3.93 -25.26
CA ASP A 15 -18.34 -2.74 -24.66
C ASP A 15 -17.35 -1.70 -24.13
N ILE A 16 -16.03 -1.97 -24.12
CA ILE A 16 -15.01 -1.08 -23.54
C ILE A 16 -13.81 -0.79 -24.46
N VAL A 17 -13.67 -1.44 -25.61
CA VAL A 17 -12.44 -1.42 -26.44
C VAL A 17 -11.83 -0.02 -26.60
N ASP A 18 -12.59 0.93 -27.16
CA ASP A 18 -12.02 2.24 -27.48
C ASP A 18 -11.70 3.07 -26.22
N ASN A 19 -12.38 2.81 -25.09
CA ASN A 19 -12.09 3.44 -23.81
C ASN A 19 -10.68 3.12 -23.32
N LEU A 20 -10.16 1.92 -23.59
CA LEU A 20 -8.80 1.54 -23.19
C LEU A 20 -7.73 2.36 -23.88
N PHE A 21 -7.97 2.80 -25.11
CA PHE A 21 -7.04 3.59 -25.91
C PHE A 21 -7.00 5.08 -25.51
N HIS A 22 -7.90 5.50 -24.63
CA HIS A 22 -7.97 6.87 -24.11
C HIS A 22 -7.18 7.09 -22.81
N TYR A 23 -6.61 6.03 -22.24
CA TYR A 23 -5.71 6.08 -21.10
C TYR A 23 -4.27 6.41 -21.54
N ASP A 24 -3.54 7.13 -20.68
CA ASP A 24 -2.13 7.46 -20.89
C ASP A 24 -1.25 6.43 -20.17
N TYR A 25 -0.75 5.45 -20.92
CA TYR A 25 0.07 4.36 -20.39
C TYR A 25 1.55 4.71 -20.37
N ASN A 26 2.27 4.25 -19.35
CA ASN A 26 3.71 4.48 -19.25
C ASN A 26 4.52 3.56 -20.20
N THR A 27 4.53 3.90 -21.49
CA THR A 27 5.11 3.05 -22.55
C THR A 27 6.45 3.53 -23.10
N LYS A 28 6.95 4.71 -22.67
CA LYS A 28 8.17 5.33 -23.24
C LYS A 28 9.38 4.39 -23.25
N HIS A 29 9.61 3.68 -22.14
CA HIS A 29 10.72 2.74 -22.04
C HIS A 29 10.51 1.51 -22.94
N LEU A 30 9.32 0.89 -22.89
CA LEU A 30 8.95 -0.24 -23.73
C LEU A 30 9.10 0.06 -25.23
N LEU A 31 8.60 1.21 -25.68
CA LEU A 31 8.73 1.65 -27.08
C LEU A 31 10.20 1.88 -27.47
N SER A 32 11.04 2.38 -26.55
CA SER A 32 12.47 2.51 -26.80
C SER A 32 13.18 1.15 -26.94
N LEU A 33 12.75 0.12 -26.22
CA LEU A 33 13.31 -1.23 -26.37
C LEU A 33 12.91 -1.85 -27.71
N ILE A 34 11.64 -1.69 -28.11
CA ILE A 34 11.12 -2.13 -29.41
C ILE A 34 11.87 -1.45 -30.56
N ALA A 35 12.09 -0.14 -30.47
CA ALA A 35 12.82 0.62 -31.49
C ALA A 35 14.28 0.17 -31.65
N LYS A 36 14.87 -0.43 -30.61
CA LYS A 36 16.22 -1.01 -30.64
C LYS A 36 16.25 -2.45 -31.17
N GLY A 37 15.11 -3.03 -31.53
CA GLY A 37 15.00 -4.42 -31.98
C GLY A 37 15.29 -5.43 -30.88
N MET A 38 15.03 -5.09 -29.61
CA MET A 38 15.18 -6.02 -28.49
C MET A 38 14.21 -7.19 -28.62
N GLU A 39 14.71 -8.41 -28.36
CA GLU A 39 13.90 -9.64 -28.41
C GLU A 39 12.86 -9.68 -27.28
N GLU A 40 11.71 -10.31 -27.53
CA GLU A 40 10.59 -10.33 -26.58
C GLU A 40 10.91 -11.11 -25.30
N ASP A 41 11.85 -12.05 -25.35
CA ASP A 41 12.29 -12.86 -24.21
C ASP A 41 13.41 -12.20 -23.40
N ASP A 42 13.97 -11.07 -23.85
CA ASP A 42 14.95 -10.30 -23.09
C ASP A 42 14.36 -9.89 -21.72
N PRO A 43 15.09 -10.07 -20.60
CA PRO A 43 14.60 -9.73 -19.27
C PRO A 43 14.12 -8.28 -19.12
N SER A 44 14.76 -7.34 -19.81
CA SER A 44 14.42 -5.92 -19.79
C SER A 44 13.10 -5.67 -20.53
N PHE A 45 12.93 -6.30 -21.70
CA PHE A 45 11.68 -6.26 -22.45
C PHE A 45 10.55 -6.87 -21.63
N MET A 46 10.73 -8.09 -21.14
CA MET A 46 9.72 -8.82 -20.35
C MET A 46 9.29 -8.04 -19.11
N SER A 47 10.24 -7.42 -18.40
CA SER A 47 9.94 -6.59 -17.23
C SER A 47 9.12 -5.35 -17.61
N SER A 48 9.51 -4.65 -18.67
CA SER A 48 8.83 -3.45 -19.17
C SER A 48 7.42 -3.78 -19.69
N PHE A 49 7.29 -4.85 -20.48
CA PHE A 49 6.01 -5.32 -21.01
C PHE A 49 5.07 -5.77 -19.91
N ARG A 50 5.53 -6.53 -18.90
CA ARG A 50 4.68 -6.93 -17.75
C ARG A 50 4.19 -5.73 -16.94
N SER A 51 5.02 -4.69 -16.77
CA SER A 51 4.56 -3.48 -16.11
C SER A 51 3.46 -2.78 -16.91
N PHE A 52 3.63 -2.68 -18.23
CA PHE A 52 2.61 -2.11 -19.12
C PHE A 52 1.32 -2.95 -19.11
N GLU A 53 1.45 -4.27 -19.23
CA GLU A 53 0.32 -5.21 -19.25
C GLU A 53 -0.48 -5.16 -17.95
N GLY A 54 0.18 -5.01 -16.79
CA GLY A 54 -0.48 -4.78 -15.51
C GLY A 54 -1.30 -3.49 -15.49
N GLU A 55 -0.77 -2.39 -16.03
CA GLU A 55 -1.48 -1.10 -16.11
C GLU A 55 -2.71 -1.18 -17.02
N VAL A 56 -2.59 -1.87 -18.17
CA VAL A 56 -3.72 -2.10 -19.08
C VAL A 56 -4.77 -3.00 -18.43
N PHE A 57 -4.35 -4.08 -17.76
CA PHE A 57 -5.28 -4.96 -17.03
C PHE A 57 -6.05 -4.18 -15.95
N GLU A 58 -5.37 -3.28 -15.24
CA GLU A 58 -6.01 -2.44 -14.24
C GLU A 58 -7.11 -1.56 -14.82
N ASN A 59 -6.84 -0.91 -15.95
CA ASN A 59 -7.81 -0.05 -16.62
C ASN A 59 -8.94 -0.87 -17.28
N PHE A 60 -8.63 -2.04 -17.84
CA PHE A 60 -9.61 -3.00 -18.34
C PHE A 60 -10.62 -3.36 -17.26
N VAL A 61 -10.14 -3.86 -16.13
CA VAL A 61 -11.00 -4.31 -15.03
C VAL A 61 -11.76 -3.12 -14.44
N TYR A 62 -11.14 -1.94 -14.36
CA TYR A 62 -11.82 -0.74 -13.90
C TYR A 62 -13.03 -0.36 -14.78
N GLU A 63 -12.86 -0.32 -16.10
CA GLU A 63 -13.94 -0.03 -17.06
C GLU A 63 -15.09 -1.05 -16.95
N LYS A 64 -14.75 -2.32 -16.70
CA LYS A 64 -15.75 -3.37 -16.47
C LYS A 64 -16.49 -3.22 -15.15
N LEU A 65 -15.77 -2.92 -14.08
CA LEU A 65 -16.37 -2.70 -12.77
C LEU A 65 -17.31 -1.48 -12.78
N LEU A 66 -16.99 -0.48 -13.60
CA LEU A 66 -17.81 0.71 -13.75
C LEU A 66 -19.18 0.39 -14.39
N ARG A 67 -19.20 -0.43 -15.46
CA ARG A 67 -20.44 -0.95 -16.09
C ARG A 67 -21.19 -1.95 -15.19
N TYR A 68 -20.45 -2.79 -14.47
CA TYR A 68 -21.01 -3.69 -13.47
C TYR A 68 -21.71 -2.92 -12.35
N ALA A 69 -21.10 -1.84 -11.86
CA ALA A 69 -21.67 -1.01 -10.81
C ALA A 69 -22.91 -0.24 -11.27
N GLU A 70 -22.94 0.23 -12.52
CA GLU A 70 -24.11 0.87 -13.09
C GLU A 70 -25.33 -0.06 -13.09
N SER A 71 -25.15 -1.29 -13.55
CA SER A 71 -26.23 -2.30 -13.66
C SER A 71 -26.58 -3.01 -12.36
N SER A 72 -25.67 -3.06 -11.38
CA SER A 72 -25.88 -3.79 -10.12
C SER A 72 -26.81 -3.07 -9.16
N ASP A 73 -27.87 -3.74 -8.70
CA ASP A 73 -28.75 -3.22 -7.63
C ASP A 73 -28.12 -3.23 -6.24
N GLU A 74 -27.03 -3.98 -6.01
CA GLU A 74 -26.36 -4.05 -4.71
C GLU A 74 -25.45 -2.83 -4.46
N ILE A 75 -24.92 -2.23 -5.52
CA ILE A 75 -23.98 -1.10 -5.45
C ILE A 75 -24.75 0.23 -5.40
N ASP A 76 -24.48 1.02 -4.35
CA ASP A 76 -25.01 2.38 -4.19
C ASP A 76 -24.09 3.44 -4.80
N LYS A 77 -22.77 3.32 -4.57
CA LYS A 77 -21.77 4.25 -5.09
C LYS A 77 -20.57 3.53 -5.67
N PHE A 78 -20.08 4.00 -6.80
CA PHE A 78 -18.82 3.60 -7.41
C PHE A 78 -17.90 4.81 -7.51
N ILE A 79 -16.65 4.64 -7.12
CA ILE A 79 -15.71 5.76 -7.03
C ILE A 79 -14.97 5.90 -8.34
N LEU A 80 -15.13 7.07 -8.96
CA LEU A 80 -14.55 7.38 -10.25
C LEU A 80 -13.01 7.49 -10.15
N LYS A 81 -12.27 7.25 -11.24
CA LYS A 81 -10.83 7.49 -11.38
C LYS A 81 -10.48 7.84 -12.82
N GLY A 82 -9.26 8.33 -13.04
CA GLY A 82 -8.79 8.76 -14.35
C GLY A 82 -9.68 9.78 -15.05
N TYR A 83 -9.83 9.63 -16.36
CA TYR A 83 -10.58 10.58 -17.19
C TYR A 83 -12.10 10.58 -16.92
N HIS A 84 -12.60 9.66 -16.08
CA HIS A 84 -13.99 9.70 -15.61
C HIS A 84 -14.23 10.77 -14.54
N GLN A 85 -13.20 11.51 -14.11
CA GLN A 85 -13.34 12.62 -13.18
C GLN A 85 -12.95 13.97 -13.78
N ASN A 86 -13.69 15.01 -13.41
CA ASN A 86 -13.52 16.37 -13.92
C ASN A 86 -12.46 17.19 -13.15
N ARG A 87 -11.86 16.68 -12.06
CA ARG A 87 -10.98 17.47 -11.17
C ARG A 87 -9.72 16.74 -10.68
N PHE A 88 -8.56 17.24 -11.11
CA PHE A 88 -7.27 17.00 -10.48
C PHE A 88 -7.01 18.04 -9.38
N LYS A 89 -7.69 17.95 -8.24
CA LYS A 89 -7.34 18.77 -7.07
C LYS A 89 -6.91 17.89 -5.92
N SER A 90 -5.63 18.00 -5.57
CA SER A 90 -5.06 17.33 -4.41
C SER A 90 -5.63 17.97 -3.14
N HIS A 91 -6.51 17.24 -2.46
CA HIS A 91 -7.07 17.65 -1.18
C HIS A 91 -6.36 16.90 -0.05
N PRO A 92 -5.76 17.60 0.94
CA PRO A 92 -5.09 16.93 2.04
C PRO A 92 -6.10 16.27 2.99
N ASN A 93 -5.72 15.12 3.55
CA ASN A 93 -6.50 14.35 4.53
C ASN A 93 -7.88 13.89 4.01
N THR A 94 -7.95 13.55 2.73
CA THR A 94 -9.13 12.94 2.11
C THR A 94 -8.72 12.00 0.98
N LEU A 95 -9.68 11.31 0.38
CA LEU A 95 -9.50 10.60 -0.88
C LEU A 95 -9.47 11.59 -2.04
N SER A 96 -8.55 11.39 -2.96
CA SER A 96 -8.37 12.23 -4.15
C SER A 96 -7.80 11.38 -5.28
N ILE A 97 -7.66 11.98 -6.47
CA ILE A 97 -7.01 11.35 -7.61
C ILE A 97 -5.56 11.80 -7.70
N SER A 98 -4.66 10.84 -7.92
CA SER A 98 -3.25 11.11 -8.09
C SER A 98 -2.93 11.68 -9.47
N GLU A 99 -1.71 12.17 -9.67
CA GLU A 99 -1.23 12.58 -11.01
C GLU A 99 -1.25 11.38 -11.97
N LYS A 100 -1.06 10.17 -11.44
CA LYS A 100 -1.18 8.90 -12.16
C LYS A 100 -2.63 8.42 -12.29
N GLN A 101 -3.61 9.27 -12.04
CA GLN A 101 -5.03 8.95 -12.23
C GLN A 101 -5.61 7.87 -11.31
N GLN A 102 -4.89 7.51 -10.24
CA GLN A 102 -5.32 6.48 -9.26
C GLN A 102 -6.06 7.10 -8.06
N ILE A 103 -6.90 6.31 -7.39
CA ILE A 103 -7.57 6.73 -6.15
C ILE A 103 -6.56 6.63 -5.02
N VAL A 104 -6.28 7.74 -4.33
CA VAL A 104 -5.29 7.80 -3.26
C VAL A 104 -5.82 8.50 -2.03
N TYR A 105 -5.44 7.98 -0.85
CA TYR A 105 -5.56 8.74 0.40
C TYR A 105 -4.26 9.48 0.66
N ARG A 106 -4.36 10.80 0.81
CA ARG A 106 -3.19 11.66 1.01
C ARG A 106 -3.22 12.34 2.36
N THR A 107 -2.07 12.41 3.00
CA THR A 107 -1.80 13.44 4.02
C THR A 107 -1.39 14.75 3.35
N LYS A 108 -1.04 15.78 4.13
CA LYS A 108 -0.59 17.07 3.57
C LYS A 108 0.55 16.97 2.56
N SER A 109 1.43 15.97 2.67
CA SER A 109 2.67 15.90 1.86
C SER A 109 2.93 14.55 1.20
N ARG A 110 2.20 13.49 1.56
CA ARG A 110 2.47 12.12 1.10
C ARG A 110 1.21 11.30 0.90
N GLU A 111 1.23 10.46 -0.14
CA GLU A 111 0.26 9.40 -0.35
C GLU A 111 0.49 8.27 0.66
N ILE A 112 -0.57 7.85 1.35
CA ILE A 112 -0.51 6.77 2.35
C ILE A 112 -0.84 5.43 1.72
N SER A 113 -1.83 5.44 0.82
CA SER A 113 -2.34 4.29 0.13
C SER A 113 -2.98 4.71 -1.19
N GLU A 114 -2.91 3.80 -2.16
CA GLU A 114 -3.53 3.85 -3.48
C GLU A 114 -4.56 2.72 -3.59
N PHE A 115 -5.59 2.85 -4.42
CA PHE A 115 -6.65 1.86 -4.62
C PHE A 115 -7.01 1.77 -6.10
N ASP A 116 -7.09 0.54 -6.62
CA ASP A 116 -7.31 0.29 -8.04
C ASP A 116 -8.76 0.59 -8.43
N ALA A 117 -9.70 0.25 -7.55
CA ALA A 117 -11.09 0.69 -7.59
C ALA A 117 -11.69 0.70 -6.18
N MET A 118 -12.79 1.44 -6.00
CA MET A 118 -13.55 1.47 -4.75
C MET A 118 -15.04 1.60 -5.03
N PHE A 119 -15.88 0.96 -4.21
CA PHE A 119 -17.33 1.11 -4.27
C PHE A 119 -17.99 0.82 -2.92
N ILE A 120 -19.24 1.26 -2.78
CA ILE A 120 -20.05 1.15 -1.57
C ILE A 120 -21.35 0.43 -1.93
N THR A 121 -21.72 -0.56 -1.13
CA THR A 121 -23.00 -1.27 -1.26
C THR A 121 -24.10 -0.58 -0.45
N LYS A 122 -25.35 -0.93 -0.76
CA LYS A 122 -26.52 -0.48 0.01
C LYS A 122 -26.45 -0.87 1.51
N ASP A 123 -25.74 -1.95 1.83
CA ASP A 123 -25.57 -2.46 3.20
C ASP A 123 -24.42 -1.80 3.97
N ARG A 124 -23.96 -0.63 3.53
CA ARG A 124 -22.83 0.11 4.14
C ARG A 124 -21.54 -0.70 4.21
N GLU A 125 -21.30 -1.52 3.19
CA GLU A 125 -20.01 -2.17 3.00
C GLU A 125 -19.19 -1.36 2.00
N LEU A 126 -17.95 -1.04 2.37
CA LEU A 126 -17.01 -0.36 1.50
C LEU A 126 -16.01 -1.40 0.98
N TYR A 127 -16.04 -1.61 -0.32
CA TYR A 127 -15.11 -2.48 -1.03
C TYR A 127 -13.98 -1.64 -1.62
N PHE A 128 -12.76 -2.03 -1.32
CA PHE A 128 -11.61 -1.64 -2.14
C PHE A 128 -11.18 -2.83 -2.99
N VAL A 129 -10.73 -2.56 -4.20
CA VAL A 129 -10.35 -3.59 -5.17
C VAL A 129 -8.83 -3.64 -5.28
N GLU A 130 -8.26 -4.85 -5.25
CA GLU A 130 -6.90 -5.11 -5.75
C GLU A 130 -6.99 -6.02 -6.95
N MET A 131 -6.21 -5.71 -7.99
CA MET A 131 -6.06 -6.57 -9.16
C MET A 131 -4.58 -6.84 -9.43
N THR A 132 -4.26 -8.06 -9.86
CA THR A 132 -2.86 -8.43 -10.15
C THR A 132 -2.78 -9.62 -11.09
N LEU A 133 -1.84 -9.54 -12.03
CA LEU A 133 -1.47 -10.64 -12.94
C LEU A 133 -0.45 -11.62 -12.30
N VAL A 134 0.11 -11.29 -11.13
CA VAL A 134 1.12 -12.10 -10.45
C VAL A 134 0.52 -13.40 -9.89
N LYS A 135 1.15 -14.55 -10.20
CA LYS A 135 0.69 -15.89 -9.78
C LYS A 135 0.76 -16.15 -8.27
N SER A 136 1.65 -15.49 -7.52
CA SER A 136 1.77 -15.66 -6.07
C SER A 136 1.28 -14.41 -5.32
N VAL A 137 0.27 -14.58 -4.48
CA VAL A 137 -0.38 -13.45 -3.76
C VAL A 137 0.10 -13.25 -2.33
N LEU A 138 1.16 -13.95 -1.90
CA LEU A 138 1.65 -13.88 -0.51
C LEU A 138 2.02 -12.45 -0.08
N LYS A 139 2.65 -11.69 -0.97
CA LYS A 139 3.04 -10.29 -0.72
C LYS A 139 1.84 -9.34 -0.66
N LEU A 140 0.68 -9.72 -1.23
CA LEU A 140 -0.52 -8.88 -1.26
C LEU A 140 -1.12 -8.71 0.15
N ARG A 141 -1.01 -9.73 1.02
CA ARG A 141 -1.63 -9.73 2.36
C ARG A 141 -1.27 -8.52 3.22
N LYS A 142 0.00 -8.08 3.22
CA LYS A 142 0.43 -6.88 3.97
C LYS A 142 -0.17 -5.60 3.40
N ARG A 143 -0.26 -5.51 2.07
CA ARG A 143 -0.89 -4.39 1.39
C ARG A 143 -2.38 -4.31 1.74
N LEU A 144 -3.09 -5.44 1.70
CA LEU A 144 -4.51 -5.54 2.09
C LEU A 144 -4.74 -5.14 3.55
N ARG A 145 -3.90 -5.66 4.47
CA ARG A 145 -3.97 -5.31 5.90
C ARG A 145 -3.83 -3.80 6.11
N LYS A 146 -2.88 -3.16 5.44
CA LYS A 146 -2.66 -1.70 5.51
C LYS A 146 -3.84 -0.92 4.93
N LYS A 147 -4.32 -1.30 3.75
CA LYS A 147 -5.48 -0.69 3.06
C LYS A 147 -6.73 -0.77 3.92
N LYS A 148 -7.05 -1.96 4.45
CA LYS A 148 -8.16 -2.17 5.38
C LYS A 148 -8.04 -1.32 6.63
N ALA A 149 -6.87 -1.32 7.28
CA ALA A 149 -6.65 -0.54 8.50
C ALA A 149 -6.86 0.97 8.28
N LEU A 150 -6.38 1.51 7.15
CA LEU A 150 -6.63 2.91 6.78
C LEU A 150 -8.13 3.18 6.63
N LEU A 151 -8.83 2.36 5.85
CA LEU A 151 -10.25 2.54 5.57
C LEU A 151 -11.11 2.41 6.84
N GLU A 152 -10.77 1.49 7.75
CA GLU A 152 -11.44 1.38 9.06
C GLU A 152 -11.22 2.60 9.98
N ILE A 153 -10.18 3.40 9.73
CA ILE A 153 -9.93 4.64 10.48
C ILE A 153 -10.75 5.79 9.88
N ILE A 154 -10.78 5.89 8.55
CA ILE A 154 -11.41 7.03 7.85
C ILE A 154 -12.89 6.81 7.50
N PHE A 155 -13.39 5.57 7.59
CA PHE A 155 -14.79 5.19 7.39
C PHE A 155 -15.26 4.27 8.53
N PRO A 156 -15.34 4.78 9.77
CA PRO A 156 -15.63 3.95 10.95
C PRO A 156 -17.01 3.28 10.90
N ASP A 157 -17.96 3.87 10.18
CA ASP A 157 -19.35 3.39 10.08
C ASP A 157 -19.61 2.48 8.87
N TYR A 158 -18.54 1.97 8.25
CA TYR A 158 -18.60 1.06 7.12
C TYR A 158 -17.88 -0.25 7.44
N LYS A 159 -18.44 -1.36 6.96
CA LYS A 159 -17.74 -2.64 6.99
C LYS A 159 -16.77 -2.70 5.81
N ILE A 160 -15.47 -2.73 6.10
CA ILE A 160 -14.44 -2.74 5.07
C ILE A 160 -14.22 -4.15 4.54
N LYS A 161 -14.37 -4.32 3.22
CA LYS A 161 -14.13 -5.55 2.48
C LYS A 161 -13.14 -5.30 1.34
N ALA A 162 -12.51 -6.38 0.89
CA ALA A 162 -11.62 -6.36 -0.26
C ALA A 162 -12.19 -7.24 -1.37
N LEU A 163 -12.19 -6.76 -2.60
CA LEU A 163 -12.40 -7.58 -3.79
C LEU A 163 -11.06 -7.79 -4.47
N ILE A 164 -10.64 -9.04 -4.62
CA ILE A 164 -9.35 -9.39 -5.24
C ILE A 164 -9.63 -10.03 -6.58
N ILE A 165 -9.08 -9.46 -7.66
CA ILE A 165 -9.26 -9.94 -9.02
C ILE A 165 -7.92 -10.51 -9.51
N LEU A 166 -7.92 -11.80 -9.84
CA LEU A 166 -6.74 -12.57 -10.19
C LEU A 166 -6.96 -13.35 -11.48
N ASN A 167 -5.89 -13.63 -12.21
CA ASN A 167 -5.95 -14.64 -13.27
C ASN A 167 -6.12 -16.04 -12.69
N ASP A 168 -6.75 -16.91 -13.46
CA ASP A 168 -6.80 -18.33 -13.17
C ASP A 168 -5.38 -18.91 -13.00
N GLY A 169 -5.25 -19.89 -12.10
CA GLY A 169 -3.96 -20.46 -11.71
C GLY A 169 -3.19 -19.66 -10.65
N ALA A 170 -3.74 -18.57 -10.09
CA ALA A 170 -3.13 -17.90 -8.96
C ALA A 170 -3.11 -18.78 -7.69
N THR A 171 -1.96 -18.82 -7.02
CA THR A 171 -1.70 -19.67 -5.84
C THR A 171 -1.67 -18.84 -4.56
N GLY A 172 -2.01 -19.47 -3.43
CA GLY A 172 -2.01 -18.83 -2.11
C GLY A 172 -3.31 -18.11 -1.73
N VAL A 173 -4.35 -18.18 -2.57
CA VAL A 173 -5.66 -17.55 -2.33
C VAL A 173 -6.36 -18.01 -1.06
N LYS A 174 -6.16 -19.28 -0.66
CA LYS A 174 -6.73 -19.84 0.58
C LYS A 174 -6.22 -19.16 1.86
N GLN A 175 -5.13 -18.40 1.77
CA GLN A 175 -4.54 -17.67 2.90
C GLN A 175 -5.10 -16.24 3.04
N PHE A 176 -6.03 -15.83 2.18
CA PHE A 176 -6.63 -14.51 2.31
C PHE A 176 -7.53 -14.43 3.55
N PRO A 177 -7.53 -13.29 4.25
CA PRO A 177 -8.42 -13.08 5.38
C PRO A 177 -9.91 -13.12 4.98
N PRO A 178 -10.84 -13.35 5.93
CA PRO A 178 -12.28 -13.46 5.67
C PRO A 178 -12.94 -12.21 5.07
N TYR A 179 -12.29 -11.04 5.13
CA TYR A 179 -12.82 -9.81 4.52
C TYR A 179 -12.56 -9.74 3.01
N CYS A 180 -11.81 -10.69 2.45
CA CYS A 180 -11.49 -10.75 1.03
C CYS A 180 -12.49 -11.65 0.29
N LYS A 181 -13.08 -11.14 -0.81
CA LYS A 181 -13.71 -11.94 -1.85
C LYS A 181 -12.75 -12.03 -3.04
N VAL A 182 -12.66 -13.20 -3.67
CA VAL A 182 -11.77 -13.43 -4.82
C VAL A 182 -12.61 -13.71 -6.06
N TRP A 183 -12.25 -13.04 -7.15
CA TRP A 183 -12.78 -13.25 -8.50
C TRP A 183 -11.63 -13.70 -9.40
N PHE A 184 -11.88 -14.73 -10.21
CA PHE A 184 -10.91 -15.23 -11.18
C PHE A 184 -11.32 -14.82 -12.58
N THR A 185 -10.34 -14.36 -13.35
CA THR A 185 -10.46 -14.06 -14.77
C THR A 185 -9.65 -15.05 -15.58
N ARG A 186 -9.91 -15.13 -16.88
CA ARG A 186 -8.97 -15.75 -17.83
C ARG A 186 -7.61 -15.03 -17.83
N GLU A 187 -6.64 -15.61 -18.52
CA GLU A 187 -5.36 -14.96 -18.76
C GLU A 187 -5.54 -13.73 -19.64
N PHE A 188 -5.05 -12.59 -19.17
CA PHE A 188 -5.13 -11.31 -19.86
C PHE A 188 -3.88 -11.08 -20.71
N SER A 189 -4.03 -10.43 -21.87
CA SER A 189 -2.90 -9.94 -22.65
C SER A 189 -3.11 -8.54 -23.21
N ALA A 190 -2.11 -7.68 -23.07
CA ALA A 190 -2.14 -6.30 -23.56
C ALA A 190 -1.55 -6.11 -24.98
N LYS A 191 -1.26 -7.20 -25.71
CA LYS A 191 -0.61 -7.11 -27.04
C LYS A 191 -1.38 -6.23 -28.03
N HIS A 192 -2.70 -6.38 -28.10
CA HIS A 192 -3.55 -5.56 -28.99
C HIS A 192 -3.51 -4.06 -28.64
N VAL A 193 -3.37 -3.71 -27.36
CA VAL A 193 -3.21 -2.31 -26.92
C VAL A 193 -1.84 -1.77 -27.31
N LEU A 194 -0.79 -2.57 -27.14
CA LEU A 194 0.56 -2.19 -27.57
C LEU A 194 0.62 -1.95 -29.08
N GLU A 195 -0.01 -2.82 -29.88
CA GLU A 195 -0.11 -2.67 -31.33
C GLU A 195 -0.79 -1.37 -31.74
N TYR A 196 -1.90 -1.01 -31.08
CA TYR A 196 -2.54 0.29 -31.29
C TYR A 196 -1.62 1.46 -30.93
N ILE A 197 -0.93 1.42 -29.79
CA ILE A 197 -0.03 2.50 -29.36
C ILE A 197 1.10 2.69 -30.37
N ARG A 198 1.64 1.61 -30.95
CA ARG A 198 2.67 1.66 -32.00
C ARG A 198 2.16 2.31 -33.29
N ASN A 199 0.88 2.10 -33.61
CA ASN A 199 0.26 2.52 -34.88
C ASN A 199 -0.98 3.40 -34.65
N SER A 200 -0.87 4.41 -33.78
CA SER A 200 -2.03 5.22 -33.35
C SER A 200 -2.74 5.96 -34.49
N GLN A 201 -2.05 6.20 -35.61
CA GLN A 201 -2.65 6.81 -36.81
C GLN A 201 -3.51 5.84 -37.64
N ALA A 202 -3.40 4.54 -37.41
CA ALA A 202 -4.10 3.52 -38.20
C ALA A 202 -5.59 3.41 -37.87
N LYS A 203 -6.04 3.93 -36.72
CA LYS A 203 -7.43 3.84 -36.27
C LYS A 203 -7.90 5.14 -35.64
N LYS A 204 -9.02 5.68 -36.15
CA LYS A 204 -9.72 6.80 -35.52
C LYS A 204 -10.57 6.28 -34.36
N LEU A 205 -10.28 6.74 -33.15
CA LEU A 205 -11.04 6.35 -31.95
C LEU A 205 -12.43 6.99 -31.93
N ARG A 206 -13.41 6.24 -31.43
CA ARG A 206 -14.68 6.83 -30.98
C ARG A 206 -14.44 7.71 -29.75
N ALA A 207 -15.38 8.63 -29.50
CA ALA A 207 -15.36 9.45 -28.30
C ALA A 207 -15.37 8.58 -27.04
N LYS A 208 -14.73 9.07 -25.97
CA LYS A 208 -14.72 8.41 -24.65
C LYS A 208 -16.15 8.17 -24.19
N GLU A 209 -16.48 6.93 -23.87
CA GLU A 209 -17.76 6.63 -23.23
C GLU A 209 -17.66 6.98 -21.74
N ILE A 210 -18.51 7.89 -21.27
CA ILE A 210 -18.58 8.32 -19.87
C ILE A 210 -19.95 7.91 -19.30
N ILE A 211 -19.92 7.17 -18.19
CA ILE A 211 -21.13 6.72 -17.51
C ILE A 211 -21.65 7.82 -16.56
N ASN A 212 -22.84 8.33 -16.86
CA ASN A 212 -23.47 9.45 -16.14
C ASN A 212 -24.56 9.00 -15.14
N SER A 213 -24.29 7.93 -14.39
CA SER A 213 -25.20 7.40 -13.38
C SER A 213 -25.07 8.11 -12.03
N LYS A 214 -26.17 8.22 -11.27
CA LYS A 214 -26.19 8.73 -9.87
C LYS A 214 -25.38 7.86 -8.90
N LYS A 215 -24.97 6.65 -9.32
CA LYS A 215 -24.04 5.78 -8.58
C LYS A 215 -22.59 6.27 -8.69
N MET A 216 -22.24 7.03 -9.73
CA MET A 216 -20.87 7.45 -9.98
C MET A 216 -20.49 8.65 -9.11
N LEU A 217 -19.46 8.49 -8.29
CA LEU A 217 -19.04 9.47 -7.30
C LEU A 217 -17.56 9.83 -7.45
N GLU A 218 -17.27 11.11 -7.53
CA GLU A 218 -15.89 11.59 -7.49
C GLU A 218 -15.26 11.36 -6.11
N ALA A 219 -14.02 10.90 -6.07
CA ALA A 219 -13.31 10.48 -4.87
C ALA A 219 -13.30 11.54 -3.76
N HIS A 220 -13.13 12.82 -4.11
CA HIS A 220 -13.09 13.93 -3.15
C HIS A 220 -14.45 14.25 -2.50
N LYS A 221 -15.57 13.74 -3.06
CA LYS A 221 -16.91 13.92 -2.51
C LYS A 221 -17.23 12.92 -1.40
N LEU A 222 -16.42 11.86 -1.25
CA LEU A 222 -16.52 10.96 -0.10
C LEU A 222 -16.09 11.69 1.16
N LYS A 223 -17.01 11.81 2.11
CA LYS A 223 -16.71 12.38 3.43
C LYS A 223 -15.94 11.34 4.24
N VAL A 224 -14.75 11.72 4.68
CA VAL A 224 -13.89 10.89 5.53
C VAL A 224 -13.93 11.38 6.98
N TYR A 225 -13.77 10.44 7.92
CA TYR A 225 -13.50 10.77 9.31
C TYR A 225 -12.10 11.40 9.43
N PRO A 226 -11.93 12.51 10.17
CA PRO A 226 -10.64 13.19 10.27
C PRO A 226 -9.55 12.29 10.85
N PHE A 227 -8.47 12.11 10.09
CA PHE A 227 -7.32 11.33 10.53
C PHE A 227 -6.01 12.13 10.45
N ARG A 228 -5.43 12.42 11.63
CA ARG A 228 -4.17 13.15 11.77
C ARG A 228 -3.00 12.17 11.90
N TYR A 229 -2.45 11.76 10.76
CA TYR A 229 -1.42 10.71 10.67
C TYR A 229 -0.25 10.87 11.65
N TYR A 230 0.47 11.99 11.60
CA TYR A 230 1.66 12.19 12.44
C TYR A 230 1.32 12.48 13.90
N ASN A 231 0.23 13.17 14.19
CA ASN A 231 -0.23 13.39 15.57
C ASN A 231 -0.59 12.05 16.24
N THR A 232 -1.23 11.15 15.50
CA THR A 232 -1.58 9.81 16.00
C THR A 232 -0.32 9.00 16.28
N MET A 233 0.68 9.05 15.39
CA MET A 233 1.99 8.43 15.60
C MET A 233 2.67 8.95 16.88
N THR A 234 2.73 10.28 17.05
CA THR A 234 3.26 10.91 18.27
C THR A 234 2.51 10.47 19.52
N TRP A 235 1.18 10.43 19.48
CA TRP A 235 0.37 9.96 20.61
C TRP A 235 0.68 8.50 20.98
N ILE A 236 0.78 7.62 19.98
CA ILE A 236 1.13 6.21 20.20
C ILE A 236 2.52 6.09 20.83
N THR A 237 3.54 6.74 20.24
CA THR A 237 4.92 6.70 20.76
C THR A 237 5.01 7.24 22.19
N LYS A 238 4.32 8.35 22.49
CA LYS A 238 4.27 8.91 23.85
C LYS A 238 3.62 7.94 24.83
N THR A 239 2.49 7.37 24.47
CA THR A 239 1.72 6.50 25.37
C THR A 239 2.45 5.17 25.62
N LEU A 240 3.06 4.58 24.59
CA LEU A 240 3.86 3.36 24.72
C LEU A 240 5.03 3.50 25.71
N ARG A 241 5.54 4.72 25.90
CA ARG A 241 6.70 5.05 26.75
C ARG A 241 6.33 5.83 28.02
N ALA A 242 5.05 6.07 28.28
CA ALA A 242 4.62 6.91 29.40
C ALA A 242 4.78 6.23 30.77
N HIS A 243 4.86 4.90 30.82
CA HIS A 243 4.88 4.18 32.08
C HIS A 243 6.24 4.26 32.79
N LYS A 244 6.24 4.69 34.07
CA LYS A 244 7.48 4.89 34.85
C LYS A 244 8.28 3.61 35.13
N LYS A 245 7.63 2.45 35.17
CA LYS A 245 8.25 1.15 35.51
C LYS A 245 8.46 0.21 34.32
N HIS A 246 7.79 0.48 33.20
CA HIS A 246 7.79 -0.44 32.05
C HIS A 246 8.40 0.25 30.85
N VAL A 247 9.36 -0.43 30.24
CA VAL A 247 10.02 0.07 29.04
C VAL A 247 9.08 0.10 27.82
N LEU A 248 8.03 -0.71 27.84
CA LEU A 248 7.01 -0.75 26.79
C LEU A 248 5.67 -1.12 27.43
N ASP A 249 4.65 -0.29 27.21
CA ASP A 249 3.29 -0.60 27.65
C ASP A 249 2.64 -1.62 26.69
N MET A 250 2.74 -2.90 27.06
CA MET A 250 2.16 -4.00 26.29
C MET A 250 0.63 -4.00 26.31
N HIS A 251 0.00 -3.51 27.39
CA HIS A 251 -1.47 -3.44 27.44
C HIS A 251 -2.00 -2.44 26.42
N PHE A 252 -1.38 -1.26 26.36
CA PHE A 252 -1.69 -0.26 25.34
C PHE A 252 -1.37 -0.77 23.93
N LEU A 253 -0.18 -1.36 23.72
CA LEU A 253 0.22 -1.90 22.42
C LEU A 253 -0.79 -2.92 21.87
N MET A 254 -1.24 -3.84 22.71
CA MET A 254 -2.10 -4.95 22.30
C MET A 254 -3.59 -4.59 22.25
N ASN A 255 -3.97 -3.36 22.62
CA ASN A 255 -5.33 -2.88 22.44
C ASN A 255 -5.73 -2.86 20.95
N SER A 256 -6.97 -3.27 20.65
CA SER A 256 -7.50 -3.37 19.27
C SER A 256 -7.37 -2.08 18.46
N LYS A 257 -7.57 -0.90 19.08
CA LYS A 257 -7.40 0.40 18.43
C LYS A 257 -5.96 0.65 18.03
N VAL A 258 -5.00 0.34 18.91
CA VAL A 258 -3.57 0.51 18.65
C VAL A 258 -3.09 -0.52 17.63
N GLN A 259 -3.58 -1.75 17.69
CA GLN A 259 -3.30 -2.77 16.69
C GLN A 259 -3.81 -2.38 15.29
N ARG A 260 -4.95 -1.71 15.18
CA ARG A 260 -5.42 -1.13 13.90
C ARG A 260 -4.43 -0.10 13.37
N TYR A 261 -3.93 0.80 14.22
CA TYR A 261 -2.90 1.74 13.81
C TYR A 261 -1.58 1.05 13.46
N HIS A 262 -1.16 0.03 14.21
CA HIS A 262 0.04 -0.75 13.90
C HIS A 262 -0.09 -1.46 12.56
N ASN A 263 -1.28 -1.96 12.21
CA ASN A 263 -1.58 -2.53 10.89
C ASN A 263 -1.43 -1.48 9.77
N LEU A 264 -1.79 -0.21 10.01
CA LEU A 264 -1.63 0.88 9.06
C LEU A 264 -0.17 1.32 8.91
N TYR A 265 0.49 1.67 10.02
CA TYR A 265 1.87 2.15 10.00
C TYR A 265 2.87 1.05 9.68
N ASN A 266 2.51 -0.21 9.97
CA ASN A 266 3.34 -1.40 10.00
C ASN A 266 4.46 -1.36 11.05
N LYS A 267 4.86 -0.18 11.51
CA LYS A 267 5.90 0.06 12.52
C LYS A 267 5.49 1.17 13.48
N LEU A 268 5.85 1.04 14.74
CA LEU A 268 5.66 2.07 15.77
C LEU A 268 7.01 2.39 16.41
N TYR A 269 7.33 3.68 16.53
CA TYR A 269 8.61 4.13 17.07
C TYR A 269 8.56 4.22 18.59
N ILE A 270 9.59 3.71 19.27
CA ILE A 270 9.58 3.52 20.72
C ILE A 270 10.77 4.15 21.45
N GLY A 271 11.79 4.61 20.73
CA GLY A 271 12.96 5.23 21.34
C GLY A 271 14.12 5.34 20.38
N PHE A 272 15.29 5.66 20.91
CA PHE A 272 16.55 5.63 20.15
C PHE A 272 17.70 5.12 21.02
N LEU A 273 18.75 4.62 20.35
CA LEU A 273 20.06 4.37 20.95
C LEU A 273 21.03 5.47 20.51
N ASN A 274 21.97 5.79 21.39
CA ASN A 274 23.14 6.59 21.02
C ASN A 274 24.14 5.71 20.23
N MET A 275 25.00 6.35 19.43
CA MET A 275 25.88 5.65 18.49
C MET A 275 26.92 4.77 19.20
N ASP A 276 27.42 5.21 20.36
CA ASP A 276 28.35 4.47 21.23
C ASP A 276 27.80 3.09 21.63
N VAL A 277 26.49 3.01 21.91
CA VAL A 277 25.81 1.77 22.25
C VAL A 277 25.41 0.97 21.00
N ALA A 278 24.98 1.65 19.94
CA ALA A 278 24.42 1.01 18.76
C ALA A 278 25.48 0.45 17.81
N ALA A 279 26.64 1.10 17.67
CA ALA A 279 27.67 0.72 16.71
C ALA A 279 28.21 -0.71 16.95
N PRO A 280 28.57 -1.12 18.19
CA PRO A 280 28.99 -2.49 18.44
C PRO A 280 27.86 -3.50 18.18
N MET A 281 26.62 -3.15 18.51
CA MET A 281 25.46 -4.03 18.32
C MET A 281 25.15 -4.24 16.83
N LEU A 282 25.29 -3.20 16.00
CA LEU A 282 24.96 -3.23 14.58
C LEU A 282 26.18 -3.48 13.68
N HIS A 283 27.33 -3.83 14.25
CA HIS A 283 28.59 -4.07 13.54
C HIS A 283 28.92 -2.92 12.56
N LEU A 284 28.79 -1.67 13.01
CA LEU A 284 29.05 -0.50 12.18
C LEU A 284 30.56 -0.24 12.09
N GLU A 285 31.01 0.19 10.92
CA GLU A 285 32.41 0.60 10.73
C GLU A 285 32.68 1.95 11.42
N GLU A 286 33.91 2.12 11.91
CA GLU A 286 34.34 3.38 12.50
C GLU A 286 34.26 4.51 11.46
N GLY A 287 33.67 5.65 11.85
CA GLY A 287 33.46 6.78 10.94
C GLY A 287 32.35 6.61 9.90
N GLU A 288 31.61 5.49 9.88
CA GLU A 288 30.50 5.30 8.91
C GLU A 288 29.38 6.33 9.10
N TYR A 289 29.15 6.74 10.35
CA TYR A 289 28.16 7.71 10.80
C TYR A 289 28.77 8.70 11.78
N LYS A 290 28.16 9.88 11.93
CA LYS A 290 28.57 10.86 12.94
C LYS A 290 28.24 10.35 14.34
N GLU A 291 29.08 10.68 15.32
CA GLU A 291 28.92 10.25 16.72
C GLU A 291 27.59 10.68 17.36
N ASP A 292 27.08 11.86 16.98
CA ASP A 292 25.80 12.40 17.46
C ASP A 292 24.57 11.78 16.75
N THR A 293 24.78 10.86 15.81
CA THR A 293 23.69 10.22 15.07
C THR A 293 22.91 9.27 15.98
N ARG A 294 21.63 9.57 16.19
CA ARG A 294 20.70 8.67 16.89
C ARG A 294 20.29 7.49 16.01
N VAL A 295 20.27 6.29 16.59
CA VAL A 295 19.70 5.09 15.98
C VAL A 295 18.27 4.91 16.46
N VAL A 296 17.30 5.26 15.60
CA VAL A 296 15.87 5.22 15.93
C VAL A 296 15.36 3.78 15.96
N ILE A 297 14.68 3.42 17.03
CA ILE A 297 14.16 2.07 17.27
C ILE A 297 12.65 2.04 17.01
N ALA A 298 12.21 1.04 16.25
CA ALA A 298 10.79 0.78 16.03
C ALA A 298 10.44 -0.70 16.31
N ILE A 299 9.18 -0.93 16.60
CA ILE A 299 8.56 -2.25 16.59
C ILE A 299 7.79 -2.44 15.28
N GLU A 300 8.19 -3.42 14.46
CA GLU A 300 7.58 -3.72 13.17
C GLU A 300 6.76 -5.01 13.23
N LYS A 301 5.55 -4.98 12.68
CA LYS A 301 4.65 -6.13 12.62
C LYS A 301 4.88 -6.92 11.32
N LYS A 302 5.32 -8.17 11.44
CA LYS A 302 5.51 -9.09 10.33
C LYS A 302 4.18 -9.55 9.71
N HIS A 303 4.28 -10.29 8.61
CA HIS A 303 3.13 -10.94 7.98
C HIS A 303 2.44 -11.94 8.89
N SER A 304 3.21 -12.65 9.71
CA SER A 304 2.76 -13.60 10.74
C SER A 304 2.08 -12.95 11.94
N ASP A 305 1.96 -11.62 11.96
CA ASP A 305 1.55 -10.82 13.12
C ASP A 305 2.55 -10.79 14.29
N GLU A 306 3.70 -11.49 14.16
CA GLU A 306 4.86 -11.32 15.05
C GLU A 306 5.34 -9.87 15.02
N ILE A 307 5.66 -9.30 16.19
CA ILE A 307 6.22 -7.95 16.30
C ILE A 307 7.71 -8.06 16.64
N ILE A 308 8.56 -7.48 15.80
CA ILE A 308 10.02 -7.48 15.95
C ILE A 308 10.60 -6.08 16.13
N LEU A 309 11.84 -5.99 16.60
CA LEU A 309 12.56 -4.71 16.64
C LEU A 309 13.31 -4.45 15.33
N THR A 310 13.25 -3.20 14.88
CA THR A 310 13.98 -2.68 13.73
C THR A 310 14.69 -1.38 14.08
N TYR A 311 15.82 -1.13 13.41
CA TYR A 311 16.75 -0.05 13.75
C TYR A 311 16.97 0.83 12.52
N TYR A 312 16.88 2.14 12.70
CA TYR A 312 16.92 3.11 11.61
C TYR A 312 18.02 4.13 11.84
N ILE A 313 18.89 4.32 10.85
CA ILE A 313 19.94 5.33 10.88
C ILE A 313 19.75 6.29 9.71
N GLN A 314 19.53 7.56 10.01
CA GLN A 314 19.28 8.60 9.02
C GLN A 314 20.55 9.42 8.79
N LYS A 315 21.24 9.20 7.65
CA LYS A 315 22.43 9.99 7.27
C LYS A 315 22.07 11.41 6.83
N THR A 316 20.97 11.55 6.08
CA THR A 316 20.45 12.85 5.63
C THR A 316 18.92 12.79 5.55
N ARG A 317 18.27 13.93 5.27
CA ARG A 317 16.80 14.00 5.14
C ARG A 317 16.20 13.01 4.14
N LYS A 318 16.96 12.56 3.14
CA LYS A 318 16.53 11.59 2.12
C LYS A 318 17.29 10.25 2.20
N ASN A 319 18.29 10.11 3.06
CA ASN A 319 19.11 8.91 3.14
C ASN A 319 18.88 8.19 4.47
N LEU A 320 18.16 7.06 4.40
CA LEU A 320 17.75 6.26 5.55
C LEU A 320 18.15 4.80 5.32
N TYR A 321 18.81 4.22 6.31
CA TYR A 321 19.13 2.79 6.35
C TYR A 321 18.30 2.11 7.42
N LEU A 322 17.79 0.93 7.07
CA LEU A 322 17.15 0.00 7.99
C LEU A 322 18.13 -1.13 8.30
N TYR A 323 18.18 -1.51 9.57
CA TYR A 323 18.91 -2.64 10.09
C TYR A 323 17.93 -3.58 10.79
N VAL A 324 17.98 -4.88 10.46
CA VAL A 324 17.09 -5.90 11.03
C VAL A 324 17.88 -7.18 11.31
N PHE A 325 17.67 -7.75 12.49
CA PHE A 325 18.14 -9.10 12.82
C PHE A 325 17.09 -10.13 12.41
N ASP A 326 17.52 -11.18 11.73
CA ASP A 326 16.68 -12.35 11.51
C ASP A 326 16.60 -13.25 12.76
N GLU A 327 15.94 -14.40 12.63
CA GLU A 327 15.71 -15.35 13.73
C GLU A 327 17.00 -16.03 14.20
N GLU A 328 18.02 -16.11 13.33
CA GLU A 328 19.35 -16.65 13.63
C GLU A 328 20.28 -15.57 14.22
N GLY A 329 19.81 -14.33 14.31
CA GLY A 329 20.59 -13.19 14.81
C GLY A 329 21.55 -12.60 13.78
N LYS A 330 21.42 -12.96 12.50
CA LYS A 330 22.18 -12.36 11.42
C LYS A 330 21.58 -10.99 11.07
N LEU A 331 22.47 -10.01 10.93
CA LEU A 331 22.10 -8.64 10.63
C LEU A 331 21.96 -8.42 9.12
N SER A 332 20.88 -7.76 8.73
CA SER A 332 20.65 -7.27 7.37
C SER A 332 20.61 -5.74 7.36
N LYS A 333 21.10 -5.14 6.26
CA LYS A 333 21.12 -3.70 6.02
C LYS A 333 20.40 -3.40 4.71
N GLU A 334 19.43 -2.49 4.75
CA GLU A 334 18.63 -2.10 3.59
C GLU A 334 18.56 -0.57 3.47
N LYS A 335 18.89 -0.03 2.30
CA LYS A 335 18.67 1.39 2.00
C LYS A 335 17.19 1.61 1.65
N LYS A 336 16.53 2.54 2.34
CA LYS A 336 15.12 2.87 2.09
C LYS A 336 14.95 3.89 0.97
N ASP A 337 13.80 3.81 0.29
CA ASP A 337 13.40 4.76 -0.73
C ASP A 337 13.41 6.20 -0.17
N PRO A 338 14.20 7.12 -0.76
CA PRO A 338 14.28 8.52 -0.32
C PRO A 338 12.94 9.28 -0.32
N TYR A 339 11.97 8.82 -1.10
CA TYR A 339 10.64 9.41 -1.23
C TYR A 339 9.57 8.64 -0.46
N GLY A 340 9.92 7.49 0.12
CA GLY A 340 9.02 6.66 0.90
C GLY A 340 8.59 7.32 2.21
N ILE A 341 7.38 7.01 2.66
CA ILE A 341 6.82 7.57 3.90
C ILE A 341 7.70 7.30 5.12
N THR A 342 8.33 6.13 5.19
CA THR A 342 9.24 5.72 6.28
C THR A 342 10.31 6.78 6.58
N VAL A 343 10.86 7.45 5.56
CA VAL A 343 11.86 8.53 5.75
C VAL A 343 11.29 9.68 6.57
N THR A 344 10.06 10.09 6.24
CA THR A 344 9.37 11.18 6.96
C THR A 344 8.91 10.77 8.34
N GLU A 345 8.56 9.49 8.54
CA GLU A 345 8.14 8.95 9.83
C GLU A 345 9.30 8.85 10.82
N VAL A 346 10.45 8.35 10.36
CA VAL A 346 11.69 8.31 11.17
C VAL A 346 12.10 9.73 11.53
N TYR A 347 12.12 10.65 10.56
CA TYR A 347 12.47 12.05 10.82
C TYR A 347 11.54 12.70 11.86
N HIS A 348 10.22 12.51 11.69
CA HIS A 348 9.21 13.04 12.61
C HIS A 348 9.38 12.48 14.02
N SER A 349 9.54 11.15 14.13
CA SER A 349 9.68 10.48 15.42
C SER A 349 10.98 10.86 16.12
N ASN A 350 12.10 10.88 15.39
CA ASN A 350 13.40 11.28 15.95
C ASN A 350 13.37 12.71 16.49
N LYS A 351 12.77 13.64 15.75
CA LYS A 351 12.64 15.05 16.18
C LYS A 351 11.76 15.20 17.42
N MET A 352 10.76 14.33 17.60
CA MET A 352 9.83 14.40 18.74
C MET A 352 10.42 13.82 20.03
N MET A 353 11.36 12.89 19.93
CA MET A 353 11.95 12.17 21.06
C MET A 353 13.07 13.00 21.73
N ASP A 354 12.91 13.22 23.04
CA ASP A 354 13.93 13.78 23.93
C ASP A 354 14.71 12.67 24.66
N GLU A 355 15.56 13.03 25.62
CA GLU A 355 16.40 12.08 26.36
C GLU A 355 15.61 11.02 27.16
N SER A 356 14.32 11.24 27.45
CA SER A 356 13.48 10.21 28.10
C SER A 356 13.21 8.98 27.21
N TYR A 357 13.53 9.08 25.92
CA TYR A 357 13.39 8.03 24.92
C TYR A 357 14.68 7.27 24.63
N VAL A 358 15.78 7.60 25.30
CA VAL A 358 17.02 6.84 25.22
C VAL A 358 16.77 5.43 25.76
N LEU A 359 17.13 4.43 24.96
CA LEU A 359 17.10 3.03 25.34
C LEU A 359 18.52 2.55 25.66
N GLN A 360 18.62 1.51 26.47
CA GLN A 360 19.87 0.79 26.73
C GLN A 360 19.80 -0.63 26.18
N ILE A 361 20.94 -1.33 26.08
CA ILE A 361 20.95 -2.73 25.63
C ILE A 361 20.05 -3.63 26.50
N ALA A 362 20.00 -3.36 27.80
CA ALA A 362 19.10 -4.07 28.72
C ALA A 362 17.62 -3.88 28.35
N ASP A 363 17.24 -2.69 27.91
CA ASP A 363 15.89 -2.37 27.45
C ASP A 363 15.54 -3.12 26.17
N ILE A 364 16.46 -3.13 25.20
CA ILE A 364 16.30 -3.88 23.94
C ILE A 364 16.06 -5.37 24.23
N LYS A 365 16.85 -5.97 25.13
CA LYS A 365 16.68 -7.37 25.54
C LYS A 365 15.31 -7.62 26.20
N LYS A 366 14.90 -6.73 27.11
CA LYS A 366 13.58 -6.81 27.77
C LYS A 366 12.43 -6.70 26.76
N ILE A 367 12.48 -5.74 25.84
CA ILE A 367 11.46 -5.54 24.80
C ILE A 367 11.38 -6.77 23.90
N LYS A 368 12.51 -7.28 23.38
CA LYS A 368 12.53 -8.51 22.56
C LYS A 368 11.85 -9.68 23.27
N LYS A 369 12.14 -9.86 24.57
CA LYS A 369 11.51 -10.93 25.38
C LYS A 369 10.00 -10.73 25.49
N LEU A 370 9.54 -9.51 25.81
CA LEU A 370 8.11 -9.20 25.93
C LEU A 370 7.34 -9.46 24.64
N LEU A 371 7.88 -9.02 23.50
CA LEU A 371 7.26 -9.20 22.19
C LEU A 371 7.19 -10.68 21.80
N LYS A 372 8.28 -11.45 22.02
CA LYS A 372 8.31 -12.89 21.76
C LYS A 372 7.29 -13.64 22.61
N THR A 373 7.23 -13.36 23.91
CA THR A 373 6.24 -14.00 24.81
C THR A 373 4.81 -13.66 24.39
N SER A 374 4.53 -12.40 24.04
CA SER A 374 3.20 -12.00 23.59
C SER A 374 2.77 -12.72 22.31
N TYR A 375 3.69 -12.93 21.37
CA TYR A 375 3.40 -13.64 20.13
C TYR A 375 3.12 -15.13 20.38
N LEU A 376 3.95 -15.78 21.20
CA LEU A 376 3.77 -17.20 21.57
C LEU A 376 2.44 -17.46 22.28
N ASN A 377 1.92 -16.50 23.06
CA ASN A 377 0.62 -16.61 23.73
C ASN A 377 -0.58 -16.36 22.78
N SER A 378 -0.34 -15.90 21.56
CA SER A 378 -1.38 -15.57 20.58
C SER A 378 -1.54 -16.62 19.47
N ILE A 379 -0.61 -17.57 19.41
CA ILE A 379 -0.68 -18.81 18.61
C ILE A 379 -1.36 -19.85 19.48
#